data_AF-A0A848HC33-F1
#
_entry.id   AF-A0A848HC33-F1
#
_cell.length_a   1.000
_cell.length_b   1.000
_cell.length_c   1.000
_cell.angle_alpha   90.00
_cell.angle_beta   90.00
_cell.angle_gamma   90.00
#
_symmetry.space_group_name_H-M   'P 1'
#
loop_
_entity.id
_entity.type
_entity.pdbx_description
1 polymer ?
#
loop_
_entity_poly.entity_id
_entity_poly.type
_entity_poly.pdbx_seq_one_letter_code
_entity_poly.pdbx_strand_id
1 'polypeptide(L)'
;MTTEQMMCDTALQDRNAFTDSWNRLNLHVERIPLGWQRLYGELRFRLAVISCSKRCTIRIDGGWEEDGLLQVQSETTDRVVQGLLRKAREKAMHTCMECGKPGKLRELVDWQQATLCGECAGPRLLALDITSVIALARCGSVDLAHELQFSPRALLIRAAAEAAAIASNPPTTFALDNLDSDSMHSWLQELRDRAQQEGPT
;
A
#
# COMPACT_ATOMS: atom_id res chain seq x y z
N MET A 1 -11.77 12.78 -47.11
CA MET A 1 -11.29 13.34 -45.83
C MET A 1 -9.89 13.87 -46.07
N THR A 2 -9.72 15.18 -46.00
CA THR A 2 -8.49 15.89 -46.36
C THR A 2 -7.55 16.00 -45.16
N THR A 3 -6.26 15.82 -45.41
CA THR A 3 -5.16 15.81 -44.42
C THR A 3 -5.10 17.09 -43.56
N GLU A 4 -5.60 18.22 -44.07
CA GLU A 4 -5.68 19.49 -43.33
C GLU A 4 -6.67 19.44 -42.15
N GLN A 5 -7.75 18.68 -42.26
CA GLN A 5 -8.75 18.55 -41.19
C GLN A 5 -8.21 17.70 -40.04
N MET A 6 -7.40 16.68 -40.35
CA MET A 6 -6.75 15.82 -39.36
C MET A 6 -5.61 16.54 -38.60
N MET A 7 -4.97 17.56 -39.18
CA MET A 7 -3.95 18.36 -38.49
C MET A 7 -4.55 19.43 -37.57
N CYS A 8 -5.76 19.91 -37.85
CA CYS A 8 -6.44 20.92 -37.03
C CYS A 8 -6.96 20.34 -35.71
N ASP A 9 -7.45 19.10 -35.73
CA ASP A 9 -7.97 18.42 -34.54
C ASP A 9 -6.87 18.06 -33.53
N THR A 10 -5.68 17.65 -34.00
CA THR A 10 -4.52 17.36 -33.11
C THR A 10 -4.00 18.62 -32.41
N ALA A 11 -4.01 19.76 -33.09
CA ALA A 11 -3.55 21.04 -32.54
C ALA A 11 -4.52 21.63 -31.48
N LEU A 12 -5.81 21.29 -31.58
CA LEU A 12 -6.83 21.65 -30.58
C LEU A 12 -6.81 20.70 -29.37
N GLN A 13 -6.54 19.41 -29.57
CA GLN A 13 -6.35 18.44 -28.49
C GLN A 13 -5.14 18.79 -27.60
N ASP A 14 -4.03 19.24 -28.17
CA ASP A 14 -2.86 19.64 -27.36
C ASP A 14 -3.05 20.93 -26.55
N ARG A 15 -4.01 21.78 -26.94
CA ARG A 15 -4.30 23.03 -26.20
C ARG A 15 -5.01 22.82 -24.87
N ASN A 16 -5.49 21.61 -24.58
CA ASN A 16 -6.21 21.30 -23.34
C ASN A 16 -5.54 20.20 -22.50
N ALA A 17 -4.31 19.78 -22.83
CA ALA A 17 -3.64 18.67 -22.17
C ALA A 17 -3.57 18.82 -20.63
N PHE A 18 -3.36 20.05 -20.13
CA PHE A 18 -3.37 20.34 -18.70
C PHE A 18 -4.75 20.14 -18.04
N THR A 19 -5.81 20.60 -18.71
CA THR A 19 -7.20 20.41 -18.27
C THR A 19 -7.60 18.94 -18.36
N ASP A 20 -7.12 18.21 -19.36
CA ASP A 20 -7.38 16.77 -19.49
C ASP A 20 -6.66 15.98 -18.39
N SER A 21 -5.41 16.35 -18.09
CA SER A 21 -4.69 15.80 -16.94
C SER A 21 -5.38 16.11 -15.62
N TRP A 22 -5.96 17.31 -15.47
CA TRP A 22 -6.78 17.64 -14.30
C TRP A 22 -7.97 16.69 -14.14
N ASN A 23 -8.72 16.46 -15.23
CA ASN A 23 -9.87 15.57 -15.22
C ASN A 23 -9.46 14.13 -14.91
N ARG A 24 -8.34 13.66 -15.48
CA ARG A 24 -7.78 12.33 -15.19
C ARG A 24 -7.39 12.17 -13.72
N LEU A 25 -6.71 13.15 -13.14
CA LEU A 25 -6.36 13.13 -11.72
C LEU A 25 -7.61 13.09 -10.81
N ASN A 26 -8.72 13.70 -11.23
CA ASN A 26 -9.97 13.64 -10.47
C ASN A 26 -10.63 12.26 -10.50
N LEU A 27 -10.51 11.51 -11.60
CA LEU A 27 -11.07 10.16 -11.73
C LEU A 27 -10.37 9.14 -10.81
N HIS A 28 -9.17 9.43 -10.34
CA HIS A 28 -8.37 8.50 -9.54
C HIS A 28 -8.37 8.79 -8.04
N VAL A 29 -9.10 9.80 -7.57
CA VAL A 29 -9.13 10.19 -6.15
C VAL A 29 -9.52 9.02 -5.23
N GLU A 30 -10.46 8.19 -5.66
CA GLU A 30 -10.94 7.03 -4.90
C GLU A 30 -9.90 5.91 -4.78
N ARG A 31 -8.92 5.87 -5.69
CA ARG A 31 -7.81 4.91 -5.67
C ARG A 31 -6.66 5.35 -4.78
N ILE A 32 -6.69 6.59 -4.29
CA ILE A 32 -5.68 7.11 -3.38
C ILE A 32 -5.94 6.57 -1.97
N PRO A 33 -4.93 5.98 -1.32
CA PRO A 33 -5.01 5.60 0.08
C PRO A 33 -5.54 6.74 0.96
N LEU A 34 -6.44 6.42 1.88
CA LEU A 34 -7.18 7.40 2.70
C LEU A 34 -6.27 8.44 3.35
N GLY A 35 -5.15 8.01 3.92
CA GLY A 35 -4.17 8.86 4.59
C GLY A 35 -3.49 9.88 3.67
N TRP A 36 -3.50 9.66 2.35
CA TRP A 36 -2.94 10.58 1.36
C TRP A 36 -3.97 11.44 0.64
N GLN A 37 -5.26 11.20 0.82
CA GLN A 37 -6.31 11.94 0.11
C GLN A 37 -6.21 13.46 0.34
N ARG A 38 -5.88 13.89 1.57
CA ARG A 38 -5.64 15.31 1.87
C ARG A 38 -4.44 15.88 1.12
N LEU A 39 -3.33 15.14 1.08
CA LEU A 39 -2.12 15.54 0.35
C LEU A 39 -2.39 15.64 -1.15
N TYR A 40 -3.09 14.65 -1.70
CA TYR A 40 -3.46 14.61 -3.11
C TYR A 40 -4.44 15.72 -3.47
N GLY A 41 -5.42 16.02 -2.60
CA GLY A 41 -6.30 17.17 -2.73
C GLY A 41 -5.56 18.50 -2.75
N GLU A 42 -4.57 18.68 -1.86
CA GLU A 42 -3.71 19.88 -1.83
C GLU A 42 -2.86 20.00 -3.11
N LEU A 43 -2.27 18.90 -3.57
CA LEU A 43 -1.51 18.86 -4.82
C LEU A 43 -2.39 19.30 -6.00
N ARG A 44 -3.57 18.69 -6.14
CA ARG A 44 -4.54 19.05 -7.16
C ARG A 44 -4.85 20.54 -7.07
N PHE A 45 -5.32 21.03 -5.92
CA PHE A 45 -5.64 22.46 -5.78
C PHE A 45 -4.49 23.38 -6.24
N ARG A 46 -3.23 23.07 -5.86
CA ARG A 46 -2.05 23.82 -6.29
C ARG A 46 -1.81 23.76 -7.80
N LEU A 47 -2.02 22.61 -8.43
CA LEU A 47 -1.94 22.46 -9.90
C LEU A 47 -3.01 23.32 -10.61
N ALA A 48 -4.26 23.31 -10.12
CA ALA A 48 -5.31 24.16 -10.69
C ALA A 48 -4.97 25.65 -10.59
N VAL A 49 -4.43 26.10 -9.44
CA VAL A 49 -4.05 27.51 -9.22
C VAL A 49 -2.96 27.98 -10.19
N ILE A 50 -2.03 27.12 -10.60
CA ILE A 50 -0.96 27.48 -11.53
C ILE A 50 -1.31 27.26 -13.01
N SER A 51 -2.53 26.79 -13.30
CA SER A 51 -3.02 26.57 -14.66
C SER A 51 -3.01 27.88 -15.45
N CYS A 52 -2.36 27.88 -16.60
CA CYS A 52 -2.33 29.03 -17.49
C CYS A 52 -2.04 28.61 -18.94
N SER A 53 -2.25 29.52 -19.88
CA SER A 53 -2.00 29.26 -21.31
C SER A 53 -0.56 28.82 -21.63
N LYS A 54 0.44 29.22 -20.83
CA LYS A 54 1.83 28.78 -21.00
C LYS A 54 2.06 27.31 -20.60
N ARG A 55 1.13 26.73 -19.83
CA ARG A 55 1.21 25.36 -19.30
C ARG A 55 0.15 24.44 -19.88
N CYS A 56 -0.63 24.91 -20.86
CA CYS A 56 -1.79 24.17 -21.35
C CYS A 56 -1.44 22.84 -22.05
N THR A 57 -0.20 22.70 -22.54
CA THR A 57 0.33 21.49 -23.17
C THR A 57 0.94 20.50 -22.18
N ILE A 58 1.09 20.86 -20.90
CA ILE A 58 1.72 19.99 -19.90
C ILE A 58 0.78 18.84 -19.54
N ARG A 59 1.27 17.61 -19.73
CA ARG A 59 0.61 16.38 -19.30
C ARG A 59 1.14 15.96 -17.94
N ILE A 60 0.22 15.69 -17.04
CA ILE A 60 0.47 15.13 -15.71
C ILE A 60 -0.29 13.82 -15.63
N ASP A 61 0.43 12.76 -15.28
CA ASP A 61 -0.11 11.43 -15.06
C ASP A 61 0.19 11.05 -13.61
N GLY A 62 -0.77 10.43 -12.93
CA GLY A 62 -0.60 10.09 -11.54
C GLY A 62 -1.90 9.75 -10.84
N GLY A 63 -1.76 9.60 -9.53
CA GLY A 63 -2.88 9.32 -8.65
C GLY A 63 -3.08 7.83 -8.39
N TRP A 64 -2.00 7.07 -8.33
CA TRP A 64 -1.98 5.70 -7.85
C TRP A 64 -0.89 5.51 -6.80
N GLU A 65 -0.99 4.40 -6.11
CA GLU A 65 0.04 3.90 -5.20
C GLU A 65 0.87 2.84 -5.94
N GLU A 66 2.19 2.93 -5.78
CA GLU A 66 3.15 1.98 -6.31
C GLU A 66 4.33 1.91 -5.33
N ASP A 67 4.66 0.70 -4.89
CA ASP A 67 5.71 0.41 -3.91
C ASP A 67 5.61 1.24 -2.62
N GLY A 68 4.39 1.43 -2.11
CA GLY A 68 4.13 2.17 -0.88
C GLY A 68 4.29 3.67 -1.01
N LEU A 69 4.32 4.19 -2.24
CA LEU A 69 4.53 5.60 -2.55
C LEU A 69 3.46 6.15 -3.48
N LEU A 70 3.14 7.43 -3.29
CA LEU A 70 2.24 8.17 -4.17
C LEU A 70 2.97 8.51 -5.48
N GLN A 71 2.45 8.01 -6.60
CA GLN A 71 2.97 8.32 -7.92
C GLN A 71 2.18 9.45 -8.57
N VAL A 72 2.87 10.56 -8.84
CA VAL A 72 2.40 11.64 -9.72
C VAL A 72 3.61 12.23 -10.44
N GLN A 73 3.57 12.19 -11.77
CA GLN A 73 4.70 12.50 -12.63
C GLN A 73 4.29 13.29 -13.87
N SER A 74 5.28 13.91 -14.50
CA SER A 74 5.14 14.65 -15.75
C SER A 74 6.50 14.71 -16.42
N GLU A 75 6.53 14.63 -17.76
CA GLU A 75 7.74 14.80 -18.56
C GLU A 75 8.12 16.27 -18.78
N THR A 76 7.36 17.21 -18.19
CA THR A 76 7.60 18.65 -18.37
C THR A 76 8.92 19.14 -17.78
N THR A 77 9.51 20.16 -18.41
CA THR A 77 10.66 20.90 -17.87
C THR A 77 10.23 22.10 -17.00
N ASP A 78 8.93 22.37 -16.86
CA ASP A 78 8.43 23.44 -16.00
C ASP A 78 8.79 23.17 -14.52
N ARG A 79 9.69 24.00 -13.99
CA ARG A 79 10.23 23.86 -12.63
C ARG A 79 9.17 24.00 -11.54
N VAL A 80 8.09 24.75 -11.79
CA VAL A 80 7.01 24.94 -10.82
C VAL A 80 6.20 23.65 -10.73
N VAL A 81 5.80 23.07 -11.87
CA VAL A 81 5.08 21.79 -11.91
C VAL A 81 5.94 20.70 -11.28
N GLN A 82 7.19 20.55 -11.71
CA GLN A 82 8.13 19.56 -11.15
C GLN A 82 8.31 19.73 -9.64
N GLY A 83 8.41 20.97 -9.16
CA GLY A 83 8.52 21.27 -7.73
C GLY A 83 7.28 20.87 -6.92
N LEU A 84 6.08 21.05 -7.48
CA LEU A 84 4.83 20.62 -6.85
C LEU A 84 4.73 19.09 -6.76
N LEU A 85 5.01 18.40 -7.87
CA LEU A 85 4.96 16.93 -7.93
C LEU A 85 5.96 16.31 -6.94
N ARG A 86 7.22 16.76 -6.98
CA ARG A 86 8.27 16.30 -6.06
C ARG A 86 7.89 16.51 -4.60
N LYS A 87 7.40 17.70 -4.24
CA LYS A 87 6.99 18.02 -2.87
C LYS A 87 5.84 17.14 -2.38
N ALA A 88 4.89 16.81 -3.25
CA ALA A 88 3.80 15.91 -2.89
C ALA A 88 4.30 14.48 -2.63
N ARG A 89 5.19 13.96 -3.49
CA ARG A 89 5.83 12.66 -3.32
C ARG A 89 6.64 12.59 -2.01
N GLU A 90 7.49 13.58 -1.75
CA GLU A 90 8.27 13.68 -0.51
C GLU A 90 7.38 13.71 0.73
N LYS A 91 6.27 14.46 0.71
CA LYS A 91 5.32 14.45 1.83
C LYS A 91 4.66 13.06 2.01
N ALA A 92 4.28 12.41 0.92
CA ALA A 92 3.68 11.08 0.97
C ALA A 92 4.62 10.03 1.58
N MET A 93 5.93 10.10 1.29
CA MET A 93 6.97 9.23 1.89
C MET A 93 7.04 9.28 3.42
N HIS A 94 6.52 10.35 4.03
CA HIS A 94 6.52 10.56 5.48
C HIS A 94 5.12 10.56 6.09
N THR A 95 4.11 10.21 5.29
CA THR A 95 2.70 10.23 5.71
C THR A 95 2.14 8.83 5.61
N CYS A 96 1.53 8.34 6.68
CA CYS A 96 0.90 7.03 6.69
C CYS A 96 -0.21 6.97 5.64
N MET A 97 -0.14 5.99 4.73
CA MET A 97 -1.12 5.82 3.65
C MET A 97 -2.52 5.47 4.16
N GLU A 98 -2.64 4.91 5.37
CA GLU A 98 -3.91 4.50 5.97
C GLU A 98 -4.62 5.66 6.69
N CYS A 99 -3.91 6.33 7.61
CA CYS A 99 -4.52 7.28 8.54
C CYS A 99 -4.03 8.73 8.41
N GLY A 100 -3.02 9.00 7.58
CA GLY A 100 -2.48 10.36 7.38
C GLY A 100 -1.60 10.89 8.51
N LYS A 101 -1.39 10.13 9.58
CA LYS A 101 -0.41 10.45 10.64
C LYS A 101 1.04 10.33 10.11
N PRO A 102 2.05 10.90 10.79
CA PRO A 102 3.44 10.68 10.44
C PRO A 102 3.79 9.19 10.32
N GLY A 103 4.36 8.81 9.19
CA GLY A 103 4.69 7.44 8.83
C GLY A 103 6.16 7.28 8.45
N LYS A 104 6.61 6.03 8.35
CA LYS A 104 7.89 5.68 7.76
C LYS A 104 7.69 4.54 6.76
N LEU A 105 8.54 4.49 5.75
CA LEU A 105 8.58 3.38 4.81
C LEU A 105 8.94 2.10 5.57
N ARG A 106 8.16 1.06 5.35
CA ARG A 106 8.33 -0.25 5.99
C ARG A 106 8.15 -1.32 4.94
N GLU A 107 8.91 -2.39 5.12
CA GLU A 107 8.74 -3.62 4.37
C GLU A 107 7.66 -4.47 5.03
N LEU A 108 6.74 -4.98 4.22
CA LEU A 108 5.67 -5.90 4.57
C LEU A 108 5.99 -7.28 3.94
N VAL A 109 4.99 -8.15 3.80
CA VAL A 109 5.16 -9.47 3.15
C VAL A 109 5.47 -9.29 1.68
N ASP A 110 6.20 -10.25 1.10
CA ASP A 110 6.42 -10.35 -0.35
C ASP A 110 7.10 -9.11 -0.95
N TRP A 111 8.04 -8.51 -0.22
CA TRP A 111 8.79 -7.32 -0.64
C TRP A 111 7.92 -6.07 -0.86
N GLN A 112 6.65 -6.11 -0.45
CA GLN A 112 5.76 -4.97 -0.55
C GLN A 112 6.21 -3.89 0.42
N GLN A 113 6.34 -2.67 -0.08
CA GLN A 113 6.67 -1.53 0.75
C GLN A 113 5.40 -0.71 1.02
N ALA A 114 5.32 -0.13 2.22
CA ALA A 114 4.22 0.75 2.59
C ALA A 114 4.69 1.82 3.58
N THR A 115 4.27 3.08 3.35
CA THR A 115 4.50 4.14 4.33
C THR A 115 3.44 4.07 5.43
N LEU A 116 3.81 3.60 6.63
CA LEU A 116 2.88 3.37 7.73
C LEU A 116 3.36 3.97 9.07
N CYS A 117 2.41 4.48 9.86
CA CYS A 117 2.67 4.90 11.25
C CYS A 117 2.83 3.67 12.17
N GLY A 118 3.24 3.88 13.43
CA GLY A 118 3.38 2.79 14.40
C GLY A 118 2.09 2.00 14.65
N GLU A 119 0.96 2.70 14.74
CA GLU A 119 -0.35 2.11 15.01
C GLU A 119 -0.86 1.26 13.84
N CYS A 120 -0.74 1.75 12.59
CA CYS A 120 -1.18 1.00 11.42
C CYS A 120 -0.22 -0.14 11.04
N ALA A 121 1.08 0.03 11.28
CA ALA A 121 2.07 -0.99 10.98
C ALA A 121 2.13 -2.11 12.02
N GLY A 122 1.95 -1.80 13.31
CA GLY A 122 2.16 -2.73 14.41
C GLY A 122 1.40 -4.05 14.25
N PRO A 123 0.06 -4.02 14.09
CA PRO A 123 -0.74 -5.24 13.91
C PRO A 123 -0.32 -6.05 12.68
N ARG A 124 0.01 -5.37 11.58
CA ARG A 124 0.43 -6.03 10.32
C ARG A 124 1.76 -6.75 10.53
N LEU A 125 2.78 -6.05 11.01
CA LEU A 125 4.11 -6.60 11.25
C LEU A 125 4.09 -7.76 12.25
N LEU A 126 3.31 -7.61 13.32
CA LEU A 126 3.11 -8.68 14.28
C LEU A 126 2.49 -9.93 13.63
N ALA A 127 1.46 -9.76 12.79
CA ALA A 127 0.86 -10.89 12.08
C ALA A 127 1.89 -11.61 11.18
N LEU A 128 2.87 -10.89 10.62
CA LEU A 128 3.93 -11.49 9.80
C LEU A 128 4.90 -12.28 10.66
N ASP A 129 5.30 -11.73 11.80
CA ASP A 129 6.16 -12.41 12.76
C ASP A 129 5.49 -13.70 13.25
N ILE A 130 4.20 -13.66 13.59
CA ILE A 130 3.41 -14.85 13.98
C ILE A 130 3.38 -15.88 12.86
N THR A 131 3.06 -15.45 11.63
CA THR A 131 2.97 -16.35 10.47
C THR A 131 4.31 -17.02 10.17
N SER A 132 5.40 -16.27 10.28
CA SER A 132 6.77 -16.77 10.08
C SER A 132 7.13 -17.84 11.10
N VAL A 133 6.82 -17.60 12.38
CA VAL A 133 7.05 -18.57 13.46
C VAL A 133 6.23 -19.85 13.25
N ILE A 134 4.96 -19.75 12.84
CA ILE A 134 4.13 -20.91 12.51
C ILE A 134 4.70 -21.69 11.33
N ALA A 135 5.17 -21.02 10.28
CA ALA A 135 5.76 -21.66 9.12
C ALA A 135 7.04 -22.43 9.49
N LEU A 136 7.92 -21.82 10.29
CA LEU A 136 9.13 -22.47 10.78
C LEU A 136 8.84 -23.72 11.64
N ALA A 137 7.83 -23.65 12.51
CA ALA A 137 7.37 -24.79 13.28
C ALA A 137 6.94 -25.97 12.37
N ARG A 138 6.17 -25.66 11.33
CA ARG A 138 5.62 -26.65 10.41
C ARG A 138 6.68 -27.33 9.54
N CYS A 139 7.74 -26.63 9.19
CA CYS A 139 8.85 -27.18 8.42
C CYS A 139 9.80 -28.05 9.26
N GLY A 140 9.54 -28.23 10.57
CA GLY A 140 10.41 -28.98 11.48
C GLY A 140 11.84 -28.42 11.57
N SER A 141 12.03 -27.19 11.08
CA SER A 141 13.36 -26.60 10.86
C SER A 141 13.89 -25.89 12.10
N VAL A 142 13.06 -25.71 13.13
CA VAL A 142 13.39 -24.95 14.32
C VAL A 142 12.72 -25.57 15.55
N ASP A 143 13.47 -25.68 16.65
CA ASP A 143 12.88 -25.92 17.97
C ASP A 143 12.09 -24.67 18.38
N LEU A 144 10.78 -24.73 18.13
CA LEU A 144 9.86 -23.63 18.36
C LEU A 144 9.88 -23.17 19.82
N ALA A 145 10.07 -24.08 20.77
CA ALA A 145 10.11 -23.76 22.19
C ALA A 145 11.34 -22.91 22.53
N HIS A 146 12.48 -23.22 21.90
CA HIS A 146 13.72 -22.46 22.03
C HIS A 146 13.60 -21.06 21.41
N GLU A 147 13.14 -20.96 20.16
CA GLU A 147 12.90 -19.64 19.51
C GLU A 147 11.91 -18.80 20.31
N LEU A 148 10.84 -19.41 20.81
CA LEU A 148 9.82 -18.70 21.56
C LEU A 148 10.32 -18.17 22.93
N GLN A 149 11.35 -18.80 23.50
CA GLN A 149 11.92 -18.39 24.79
C GLN A 149 12.97 -17.28 24.66
N PHE A 150 13.78 -17.29 23.61
CA PHE A 150 14.99 -16.47 23.54
C PHE A 150 14.95 -15.37 22.48
N SER A 151 13.97 -15.40 21.56
CA SER A 151 13.86 -14.40 20.51
C SER A 151 13.11 -13.14 20.99
N PRO A 152 13.66 -11.92 20.81
CA PRO A 152 12.93 -10.69 21.05
C PRO A 152 11.59 -10.61 20.29
N ARG A 153 11.50 -11.26 19.11
CA ARG A 153 10.26 -11.38 18.34
C ARG A 153 9.23 -12.24 19.05
N ALA A 154 9.66 -13.34 19.66
CA ALA A 154 8.76 -14.22 20.40
C ALA A 154 8.17 -13.57 21.64
N LEU A 155 8.92 -12.70 22.32
CA LEU A 155 8.40 -11.91 23.44
C LEU A 155 7.26 -10.98 22.98
N LEU A 156 7.39 -10.37 21.80
CA LEU A 156 6.33 -9.53 21.21
C LEU A 156 5.12 -10.35 20.80
N ILE A 157 5.32 -11.52 20.17
CA ILE A 157 4.25 -12.45 19.80
C ILE A 157 3.48 -12.89 21.04
N ARG A 158 4.20 -13.29 22.10
CA ARG A 158 3.60 -13.73 23.36
C ARG A 158 2.83 -12.59 24.03
N ALA A 159 3.43 -11.41 24.16
CA ALA A 159 2.78 -10.25 24.75
C ALA A 159 1.51 -9.85 23.98
N ALA A 160 1.54 -9.95 22.65
CA ALA A 160 0.38 -9.65 21.83
C ALA A 160 -0.72 -10.73 21.92
N ALA A 161 -0.34 -12.01 22.00
CA ALA A 161 -1.28 -13.10 22.24
C ALA A 161 -1.95 -12.98 23.61
N GLU A 162 -1.18 -12.64 24.66
CA GLU A 162 -1.67 -12.38 26.01
C GLU A 162 -2.60 -11.15 26.02
N ALA A 163 -2.23 -10.06 25.36
CA ALA A 163 -3.07 -8.86 25.26
C ALA A 163 -4.37 -9.13 24.48
N ALA A 164 -4.31 -9.92 23.39
CA ALA A 164 -5.48 -10.34 22.64
C ALA A 164 -6.40 -11.23 23.50
N ALA A 165 -5.84 -12.16 24.27
CA ALA A 165 -6.60 -12.99 25.20
C ALA A 165 -7.30 -12.14 26.27
N ILE A 166 -6.65 -11.10 26.82
CA ILE A 166 -7.28 -10.19 27.78
C ILE A 166 -8.40 -9.37 27.13
N ALA A 167 -8.15 -8.80 25.94
CA ALA A 167 -9.12 -7.96 25.23
C ALA A 167 -10.35 -8.73 24.73
N SER A 168 -10.18 -10.02 24.41
CA SER A 168 -11.25 -10.87 23.89
C SER A 168 -12.22 -11.34 24.97
N ASN A 169 -11.89 -11.14 26.26
CA ASN A 169 -12.63 -11.66 27.41
C ASN A 169 -13.16 -13.09 27.16
N PRO A 170 -12.31 -14.03 26.68
CA PRO A 170 -12.79 -15.35 26.36
C PRO A 170 -13.28 -15.95 27.67
N PRO A 171 -14.46 -16.58 27.71
CA PRO A 171 -14.77 -17.47 28.82
C PRO A 171 -13.58 -18.41 28.96
N THR A 172 -13.17 -18.68 30.20
CA THR A 172 -11.93 -19.32 30.65
C THR A 172 -11.72 -20.76 30.12
N THR A 173 -12.38 -21.14 29.04
CA THR A 173 -12.39 -22.42 28.35
C THR A 173 -12.34 -22.26 26.83
N PHE A 174 -11.77 -21.17 26.27
CA PHE A 174 -11.35 -21.20 24.86
C PHE A 174 -10.10 -22.06 24.74
N ALA A 175 -10.34 -23.35 24.87
CA ALA A 175 -9.42 -24.41 24.61
C ALA A 175 -8.99 -24.29 23.13
N LEU A 176 -7.69 -24.39 22.92
CA LEU A 176 -7.11 -24.79 21.63
C LEU A 176 -7.64 -26.16 21.15
N ASP A 177 -8.52 -26.82 21.92
CA ASP A 177 -9.12 -28.14 21.67
C ASP A 177 -10.35 -28.12 20.75
N ASN A 178 -10.91 -26.95 20.36
CA ASN A 178 -12.11 -26.87 19.51
C ASN A 178 -11.88 -26.35 18.09
N LEU A 179 -10.62 -26.19 17.66
CA LEU A 179 -10.34 -26.25 16.23
C LEU A 179 -10.45 -27.72 15.85
N ASP A 180 -11.64 -28.12 15.41
CA ASP A 180 -11.90 -29.45 14.86
C ASP A 180 -10.76 -29.82 13.91
N SER A 181 -9.97 -30.82 14.34
CA SER A 181 -8.77 -31.31 13.67
C SER A 181 -9.04 -31.57 12.19
N ASP A 182 -10.25 -32.04 11.88
CA ASP A 182 -10.65 -32.44 10.54
C ASP A 182 -10.92 -31.23 9.63
N SER A 183 -11.56 -30.19 10.16
CA SER A 183 -11.79 -28.92 9.45
C SER A 183 -10.48 -28.18 9.15
N MET A 184 -9.53 -28.20 10.10
CA MET A 184 -8.21 -27.61 9.92
C MET A 184 -7.33 -28.44 8.97
N HIS A 185 -7.41 -29.78 9.04
CA HIS A 185 -6.73 -30.65 8.09
C HIS A 185 -7.23 -30.46 6.65
N SER A 186 -8.55 -30.35 6.45
CA SER A 186 -9.15 -30.14 5.13
C SER A 186 -8.66 -28.85 4.48
N TRP A 187 -8.64 -27.74 5.23
CA TRP A 187 -8.17 -26.45 4.73
C TRP A 187 -6.66 -26.44 4.42
N LEU A 188 -5.86 -27.15 5.23
CA LEU A 188 -4.42 -27.31 5.00
C LEU A 188 -4.11 -28.22 3.82
N GLN A 189 -4.94 -29.23 3.56
CA GLN A 189 -4.85 -30.09 2.37
C GLN A 189 -5.09 -29.24 1.12
N GLU A 190 -6.12 -28.39 1.13
CA GLU A 190 -6.47 -27.49 0.02
C GLU A 190 -5.34 -26.50 -0.32
N LEU A 191 -4.68 -25.93 0.69
CA LEU A 191 -3.54 -25.03 0.50
C LEU A 191 -2.31 -25.76 -0.06
N ARG A 192 -2.05 -27.00 0.39
CA ARG A 192 -0.96 -27.83 -0.15
C ARG A 192 -1.22 -28.19 -1.61
N ASP A 193 -2.44 -28.58 -1.95
CA ASP A 193 -2.82 -28.96 -3.31
C ASP A 193 -2.70 -27.75 -4.27
N ARG A 194 -3.04 -26.54 -3.82
CA ARG A 194 -2.84 -25.30 -4.59
C ARG A 194 -1.37 -24.97 -4.80
N ALA A 195 -0.55 -25.08 -3.76
CA ALA A 195 0.89 -24.82 -3.87
C ALA A 195 1.61 -25.83 -4.80
N GLN A 196 1.09 -27.05 -4.93
CA GLN A 196 1.60 -28.06 -5.87
C GLN A 196 1.14 -27.81 -7.31
N GLN A 197 -0.05 -27.22 -7.50
CA GLN A 197 -0.55 -26.83 -8.83
C GLN A 197 0.15 -25.58 -9.38
N GLU A 198 0.70 -24.73 -8.51
CA GLU A 198 1.42 -23.50 -8.86
C GLU A 198 2.95 -23.68 -8.94
N GLY A 199 3.45 -24.93 -8.91
CA GLY A 199 4.86 -25.26 -9.12
C GLY A 199 5.36 -24.98 -10.54
N PRO A 200 6.67 -24.69 -10.73
CA PRO A 200 7.19 -23.93 -11.85
C PRO A 200 7.12 -24.67 -13.19
N THR A 201 6.47 -24.06 -14.18
CA THR A 201 6.76 -24.25 -15.61
C THR A 201 8.01 -23.48 -16.02
#